data_AF-A0A1J9P4M5-F1
#
_entry.id   AF-A0A1J9P4M5-F1
#
_cell.length_a   1.000
_cell.length_b   1.000
_cell.length_c   1.000
_cell.angle_alpha   90.00
_cell.angle_beta   90.00
_cell.angle_gamma   90.00
#
_symmetry.space_group_name_H-M   'P 1'
#
loop_
_entity.id
_entity.type
_entity.pdbx_description
1 polymer ?
#
loop_
_entity_poly.entity_id
_entity_poly.type
_entity_poly.pdbx_seq_one_letter_code
_entity_poly.pdbx_strand_id
1 'polypeptide(L)'
;MAEVLKASSLALTFLDMVIAQEGVVIGDKQFSSFCGLLEYIDSARNTLTQDEYREVRDTACRCMAELRALSDEGFAVFCDLFHEDSDWNHFKRIMEIQIKRRKTTARIAAACRNCRALKNAQDNVALIWGEIGGKVIAGRGQTFVRSIYTIALRHTQWSEAVHHFNQAIFRRITIRTAGRCSSVKLQFSDVQYVTRNLVGTTPKPLTEKQLRSVGCGLDKIGLLKQERKFVNNSKLAQREVSRTPPPLFAP
;
A
#
# COMPACT_ATOMS: atom_id res chain seq x y z
N MET A 1 8.14 40.56 -4.16
CA MET A 1 7.15 39.72 -4.88
C MET A 1 7.73 38.99 -6.10
N ALA A 2 8.52 39.63 -6.97
CA ALA A 2 8.96 39.03 -8.23
C ALA A 2 9.93 37.82 -8.13
N GLU A 3 10.67 37.64 -7.04
CA GLU A 3 11.63 36.52 -6.90
C GLU A 3 11.00 35.25 -6.29
N VAL A 4 9.95 35.38 -5.47
CA VAL A 4 9.24 34.22 -4.86
C VAL A 4 8.39 33.48 -5.91
N LEU A 5 7.97 34.17 -6.97
CA LEU A 5 7.18 33.61 -8.08
C LEU A 5 8.01 32.76 -9.07
N LYS A 6 9.34 32.84 -9.06
CA LYS A 6 10.19 32.14 -10.05
C LYS A 6 10.40 30.65 -9.75
N ALA A 7 10.12 30.17 -8.54
CA ALA A 7 10.43 28.79 -8.13
C ALA A 7 9.24 27.80 -8.15
N SER A 8 8.02 28.21 -8.50
CA SER A 8 6.81 27.35 -8.39
C SER A 8 6.00 27.24 -9.68
N SER A 9 6.67 27.09 -10.83
CA SER A 9 6.00 27.10 -12.14
C SER A 9 4.92 26.02 -12.28
N LEU A 10 5.16 24.77 -11.86
CA LEU A 10 4.27 23.67 -12.22
C LEU A 10 2.99 23.60 -11.35
N ALA A 11 3.10 23.93 -10.06
CA ALA A 11 1.95 23.98 -9.16
C ALA A 11 1.04 25.18 -9.46
N LEU A 12 1.63 26.35 -9.75
CA LEU A 12 0.87 27.54 -10.15
C LEU A 12 0.21 27.36 -11.52
N THR A 13 0.89 26.75 -12.50
CA THR A 13 0.27 26.39 -13.78
C THR A 13 -0.88 25.39 -13.63
N PHE A 14 -0.77 24.43 -12.71
CA PHE A 14 -1.88 23.50 -12.41
C PHE A 14 -3.07 24.24 -11.78
N LEU A 15 -2.81 25.22 -10.92
CA LEU A 15 -3.83 26.10 -10.36
C LEU A 15 -4.52 26.95 -11.43
N ASP A 16 -3.77 27.53 -12.38
CA ASP A 16 -4.33 28.26 -13.52
C ASP A 16 -5.26 27.39 -14.35
N MET A 17 -4.83 26.16 -14.68
CA MET A 17 -5.65 25.20 -15.42
C MET A 17 -6.96 24.89 -14.69
N VAL A 18 -6.92 24.74 -13.37
CA VAL A 18 -8.10 24.40 -12.57
C VAL A 18 -9.02 25.60 -12.40
N ILE A 19 -8.49 26.80 -12.21
CA ILE A 19 -9.27 28.04 -12.16
C ILE A 19 -9.99 28.27 -13.49
N ALA A 20 -9.31 28.05 -14.62
CA ALA A 20 -9.91 28.14 -15.95
C ALA A 20 -11.00 27.09 -16.20
N GLN A 21 -10.85 25.87 -15.67
CA GLN A 21 -11.82 24.79 -15.83
C GLN A 21 -13.06 24.94 -14.94
N GLU A 22 -12.87 25.32 -13.67
CA GLU A 22 -13.95 25.44 -12.69
C GLU A 22 -14.66 26.81 -12.79
N GLY A 23 -14.07 27.77 -13.49
CA GLY A 23 -14.68 29.09 -13.76
C GLY A 23 -14.90 29.88 -12.47
N VAL A 24 -13.83 30.16 -11.73
CA VAL A 24 -13.91 30.92 -10.47
C VAL A 24 -14.52 32.30 -10.69
N VAL A 25 -15.57 32.63 -9.94
CA VAL A 25 -16.23 33.94 -9.99
C VAL A 25 -16.18 34.59 -8.61
N ILE A 26 -15.79 35.86 -8.56
CA ILE A 26 -15.83 36.69 -7.34
C ILE A 26 -16.47 38.01 -7.68
N GLY A 27 -17.61 38.30 -7.03
CA GLY A 27 -18.47 39.40 -7.44
C GLY A 27 -19.00 39.16 -8.85
N ASP A 28 -18.74 40.10 -9.74
CA ASP A 28 -19.11 40.09 -11.15
C ASP A 28 -17.96 39.64 -12.09
N LYS A 29 -16.79 39.29 -11.53
CA LYS A 29 -15.60 38.93 -12.31
C LYS A 29 -15.34 37.44 -12.33
N GLN A 30 -15.12 36.90 -13.53
CA GLN A 30 -14.66 35.53 -13.74
C GLN A 30 -13.16 35.50 -13.99
N PHE A 31 -12.48 34.54 -13.37
CA PHE A 31 -11.03 34.40 -13.43
C PHE A 31 -10.64 33.13 -14.19
N SER A 32 -9.65 33.26 -15.06
CA SER A 32 -9.03 32.16 -15.82
C SER A 32 -7.59 31.86 -15.38
N SER A 33 -7.03 32.66 -14.46
CA SER A 33 -5.70 32.45 -13.91
C SER A 33 -5.65 32.82 -12.44
N PHE A 34 -4.74 32.16 -11.74
CA PHE A 34 -4.44 32.40 -10.34
C PHE A 34 -3.76 33.75 -10.13
N CYS A 35 -2.83 34.13 -11.00
CA CYS A 35 -2.21 35.46 -10.96
C CYS A 35 -3.23 36.59 -11.13
N GLY A 36 -4.15 36.48 -12.10
CA GLY A 36 -5.18 37.50 -12.30
C GLY A 36 -6.15 37.60 -11.11
N LEU A 37 -6.40 36.49 -10.41
CA LEU A 37 -7.14 36.49 -9.16
C LEU A 37 -6.40 37.24 -8.05
N LEU A 38 -5.09 36.97 -7.87
CA LEU A 38 -4.27 37.64 -6.85
C LEU A 38 -4.17 39.15 -7.11
N GLU A 39 -3.93 39.55 -8.37
CA GLU A 39 -3.87 40.96 -8.77
C GLU A 39 -5.20 41.68 -8.51
N TYR A 40 -6.34 41.02 -8.75
CA TYR A 40 -7.64 41.59 -8.44
C TYR A 40 -7.84 41.81 -6.93
N ILE A 41 -7.45 40.83 -6.11
CA ILE A 41 -7.54 40.94 -4.65
C ILE A 41 -6.64 42.06 -4.14
N ASP A 42 -5.40 42.16 -4.63
CA ASP A 42 -4.46 43.21 -4.24
C ASP A 42 -4.94 44.60 -4.67
N SER A 43 -5.52 44.72 -5.87
CA SER A 43 -6.19 45.94 -6.31
C SER A 43 -7.37 46.28 -5.39
N ALA A 44 -8.23 45.29 -5.09
CA ALA A 44 -9.42 45.49 -4.25
C ALA A 44 -9.06 45.97 -2.84
N ARG A 45 -7.94 45.48 -2.28
CA ARG A 45 -7.39 45.91 -0.98
C ARG A 45 -7.15 47.42 -0.91
N ASN A 46 -6.74 48.01 -2.03
CA ASN A 46 -6.36 49.41 -2.11
C ASN A 46 -7.51 50.32 -2.60
N THR A 47 -8.53 49.76 -3.27
CA THR A 47 -9.59 50.55 -3.92
C THR A 47 -10.96 50.45 -3.26
N LEU A 48 -11.25 49.36 -2.55
CA LEU A 48 -12.56 49.15 -1.91
C LEU A 48 -12.56 49.61 -0.47
N THR A 49 -13.76 49.82 0.08
CA THR A 49 -13.91 49.99 1.53
C THR A 49 -13.54 48.70 2.26
N GLN A 50 -13.23 48.81 3.56
CA GLN A 50 -12.78 47.66 4.35
C GLN A 50 -13.82 46.52 4.38
N ASP A 51 -15.12 46.86 4.41
CA ASP A 51 -16.20 45.87 4.44
C ASP A 51 -16.38 45.18 3.07
N GLU A 52 -16.30 45.93 1.97
CA GLU A 52 -16.37 45.37 0.61
C GLU A 52 -15.14 44.50 0.28
N TYR A 53 -13.95 44.95 0.68
CA TYR A 53 -12.73 44.15 0.55
C TYR A 53 -12.82 42.86 1.36
N ARG A 54 -13.39 42.90 2.57
CA ARG A 54 -13.62 41.70 3.39
C ARG A 54 -14.52 40.70 2.65
N GLU A 55 -15.56 41.15 1.96
CA GLU A 55 -16.45 40.27 1.18
C GLU A 55 -15.75 39.63 -0.03
N VAL A 56 -14.98 40.42 -0.78
CA VAL A 56 -14.16 39.94 -1.92
C VAL A 56 -13.17 38.89 -1.43
N ARG A 57 -12.47 39.19 -0.33
CA ARG A 57 -11.53 38.28 0.30
C ARG A 57 -12.21 36.99 0.72
N ASP A 58 -13.27 37.05 1.52
CA ASP A 58 -13.94 35.85 2.05
C ASP A 58 -14.51 34.97 0.93
N THR A 59 -14.96 35.58 -0.17
CA THR A 59 -15.41 34.87 -1.37
C THR A 59 -14.25 34.22 -2.12
N ALA A 60 -13.14 34.94 -2.34
CA ALA A 60 -11.91 34.36 -2.89
C ALA A 60 -11.46 33.14 -2.09
N CYS A 61 -11.47 33.28 -0.76
CA CYS A 61 -11.08 32.24 0.16
C CYS A 61 -11.96 31.00 0.04
N ARG A 62 -13.29 31.18 -0.03
CA ARG A 62 -14.23 30.07 -0.24
C ARG A 62 -14.03 29.37 -1.58
N CYS A 63 -13.98 30.14 -2.68
CA CYS A 63 -13.77 29.58 -4.02
C CYS A 63 -12.47 28.76 -4.06
N MET A 64 -11.39 29.30 -3.53
CA MET A 64 -10.10 28.62 -3.49
C MET A 64 -10.12 27.40 -2.55
N ALA A 65 -10.78 27.49 -1.40
CA ALA A 65 -11.04 26.35 -0.52
C ALA A 65 -11.94 25.27 -1.14
N GLU A 66 -12.68 25.57 -2.20
CA GLU A 66 -13.53 24.65 -2.98
C GLU A 66 -12.79 24.06 -4.19
N LEU A 67 -11.83 24.79 -4.76
CA LEU A 67 -10.93 24.26 -5.80
C LEU A 67 -10.14 23.09 -5.26
N ARG A 68 -10.47 21.86 -5.69
CA ARG A 68 -9.88 20.61 -5.19
C ARG A 68 -8.37 20.48 -5.46
N ALA A 69 -7.81 21.42 -6.23
CA ALA A 69 -6.43 21.48 -6.67
C ALA A 69 -5.51 22.38 -5.84
N LEU A 70 -6.01 23.05 -4.80
CA LEU A 70 -5.18 23.96 -4.01
C LEU A 70 -4.08 23.16 -3.30
N SER A 71 -2.89 23.18 -3.89
CA SER A 71 -1.70 22.51 -3.37
C SER A 71 -1.23 23.22 -2.10
N ASP A 72 -0.38 22.55 -1.32
CA ASP A 72 0.24 23.19 -0.15
C ASP A 72 1.03 24.46 -0.59
N GLU A 73 1.52 24.55 -1.84
CA GLU A 73 2.13 25.77 -2.41
C GLU A 73 1.12 26.87 -2.77
N GLY A 74 -0.01 26.54 -3.40
CA GLY A 74 -1.07 27.54 -3.68
C GLY A 74 -1.63 28.14 -2.39
N PHE A 75 -1.65 27.34 -1.31
CA PHE A 75 -2.02 27.82 0.01
C PHE A 75 -0.97 28.77 0.58
N ALA A 76 0.33 28.47 0.42
CA ALA A 76 1.41 29.34 0.87
C ALA A 76 1.35 30.73 0.19
N VAL A 77 1.09 30.78 -1.12
CA VAL A 77 0.95 32.06 -1.84
C VAL A 77 -0.24 32.89 -1.33
N PHE A 78 -1.36 32.24 -1.03
CA PHE A 78 -2.48 32.90 -0.37
C PHE A 78 -2.15 33.35 1.05
N CYS A 79 -1.34 32.58 1.77
CA CYS A 79 -0.89 32.96 3.09
C CYS A 79 -0.07 34.25 3.04
N ASP A 80 0.84 34.34 2.07
CA ASP A 80 1.70 35.50 1.90
C ASP A 80 0.90 36.74 1.51
N LEU A 81 -0.17 36.61 0.72
CA LEU A 81 -1.00 37.76 0.31
C LEU A 81 -1.74 38.40 1.50
N PHE A 82 -2.24 37.59 2.44
CA PHE A 82 -3.13 38.06 3.50
C PHE A 82 -2.47 38.15 4.89
N HIS A 83 -1.17 37.86 5.01
CA HIS A 83 -0.49 37.78 6.31
C HIS A 83 -0.54 39.08 7.14
N GLU A 84 -0.69 40.22 6.47
CA GLU A 84 -0.78 41.56 7.08
C GLU A 84 -2.22 41.98 7.44
N ASP A 85 -3.24 41.21 7.03
CA ASP A 85 -4.62 41.56 7.31
C ASP A 85 -5.00 41.24 8.77
N SER A 86 -5.77 42.11 9.41
CA SER A 86 -6.19 41.94 10.82
C SER A 86 -6.89 40.60 11.11
N ASP A 87 -7.56 40.05 10.11
CA ASP A 87 -8.38 38.83 10.22
C ASP A 87 -7.61 37.57 9.77
N TRP A 88 -6.30 37.70 9.49
CA TRP A 88 -5.41 36.65 8.99
C TRP A 88 -5.51 35.32 9.74
N ASN A 89 -5.51 35.37 11.07
CA ASN A 89 -5.56 34.18 11.92
C ASN A 89 -6.90 33.41 11.77
N HIS A 90 -8.00 34.13 11.53
CA HIS A 90 -9.30 33.53 11.29
C HIS A 90 -9.32 32.83 9.93
N PHE A 91 -8.79 33.49 8.89
CA PHE A 91 -8.67 32.96 7.55
C PHE A 91 -7.82 31.69 7.50
N LYS A 92 -6.60 31.74 8.06
CA LYS A 92 -5.68 30.59 8.10
C LYS A 92 -6.34 29.36 8.70
N ARG A 93 -7.12 29.55 9.76
CA ARG A 93 -7.83 28.46 10.46
C ARG A 93 -8.91 27.81 9.59
N ILE A 94 -9.70 28.58 8.85
CA ILE A 94 -10.75 28.04 7.95
C ILE A 94 -10.11 27.17 6.86
N MET A 95 -9.06 27.67 6.22
CA MET A 95 -8.35 26.95 5.16
C MET A 95 -7.68 25.66 5.67
N GLU A 96 -7.00 25.72 6.82
CA GLU A 96 -6.40 24.54 7.44
C GLU A 96 -7.44 23.44 7.74
N ILE A 97 -8.64 23.82 8.22
CA ILE A 97 -9.74 22.88 8.45
C ILE A 97 -10.16 22.21 7.15
N GLN A 98 -10.29 22.97 6.05
CA GLN A 98 -10.69 22.43 4.75
C GLN A 98 -9.63 21.50 4.17
N ILE A 99 -8.34 21.86 4.23
CA ILE A 99 -7.23 21.00 3.81
C ILE A 99 -7.21 19.70 4.61
N LYS A 100 -7.37 19.77 5.94
CA LYS A 100 -7.45 18.58 6.81
C LYS A 100 -8.65 17.70 6.46
N ARG A 101 -9.84 18.29 6.26
CA ARG A 101 -11.05 17.57 5.84
C ARG A 101 -10.84 16.87 4.51
N ARG A 102 -10.28 17.54 3.50
CA ARG A 102 -9.94 16.97 2.19
C ARG A 102 -8.96 15.80 2.30
N LYS A 103 -7.84 15.98 3.01
CA LYS A 103 -6.86 14.91 3.27
C LYS A 103 -7.54 13.70 3.93
N THR A 104 -8.50 13.93 4.82
CA THR A 104 -9.30 12.88 5.47
C THR A 104 -10.25 12.18 4.50
N THR A 105 -11.03 12.93 3.72
CA THR A 105 -11.93 12.38 2.70
C THR A 105 -11.18 11.57 1.65
N ALA A 106 -10.02 12.05 1.19
CA ALA A 106 -9.16 11.33 0.26
C ALA A 106 -8.64 10.01 0.84
N ARG A 107 -8.23 10.00 2.12
CA ARG A 107 -7.84 8.78 2.84
C ARG A 107 -9.00 7.78 2.95
N ILE A 108 -10.20 8.25 3.31
CA ILE A 108 -11.40 7.41 3.39
C ILE A 108 -11.74 6.82 2.01
N ALA A 109 -11.77 7.64 0.96
CA ALA A 109 -12.03 7.19 -0.40
C ALA A 109 -10.99 6.16 -0.89
N ALA A 110 -9.71 6.38 -0.58
CA ALA A 110 -8.64 5.41 -0.87
C ALA A 110 -8.83 4.10 -0.08
N ALA A 111 -9.17 4.17 1.21
CA ALA A 111 -9.47 3.00 2.03
C ALA A 111 -10.66 2.21 1.46
N CYS A 112 -11.77 2.87 1.11
CA CYS A 112 -12.93 2.22 0.48
C CYS A 112 -12.58 1.58 -0.86
N ARG A 113 -11.75 2.23 -1.70
CA ARG A 113 -11.26 1.63 -2.95
C ARG A 113 -10.39 0.40 -2.68
N ASN A 114 -9.50 0.48 -1.70
CA ASN A 114 -8.62 -0.62 -1.31
C ASN A 114 -9.39 -1.82 -0.74
N CYS A 115 -10.40 -1.58 0.11
CA CYS A 115 -11.29 -2.63 0.62
C CYS A 115 -12.05 -3.32 -0.51
N ARG A 116 -12.63 -2.55 -1.44
CA ARG A 116 -13.31 -3.11 -2.62
C ARG A 116 -12.36 -3.91 -3.51
N ALA A 117 -11.16 -3.39 -3.78
CA ALA A 117 -10.16 -4.09 -4.58
C ALA A 117 -9.67 -5.39 -3.90
N LEU A 118 -9.51 -5.39 -2.57
CA LEU A 118 -9.18 -6.59 -1.82
C LEU A 118 -10.29 -7.63 -1.90
N LYS A 119 -11.54 -7.23 -1.63
CA LYS A 119 -12.69 -8.13 -1.69
C LYS A 119 -12.85 -8.75 -3.07
N ASN A 120 -12.74 -7.93 -4.12
CA ASN A 120 -12.76 -8.41 -5.50
C ASN A 120 -11.64 -9.43 -5.77
N ALA A 121 -10.41 -9.17 -5.32
CA ALA A 121 -9.32 -10.13 -5.46
C ALA A 121 -9.58 -11.44 -4.70
N GLN A 122 -10.16 -11.38 -3.50
CA GLN A 122 -10.53 -12.57 -2.72
C GLN A 122 -11.58 -13.41 -3.45
N ASP A 123 -12.64 -12.75 -3.92
CA ASP A 123 -13.76 -13.41 -4.60
C ASP A 123 -13.30 -14.07 -5.90
N ASN A 124 -12.44 -13.40 -6.68
CA ASN A 124 -11.89 -13.98 -7.91
C ASN A 124 -10.95 -15.16 -7.64
N VAL A 125 -10.12 -15.10 -6.60
CA VAL A 125 -9.25 -16.24 -6.26
C VAL A 125 -10.10 -17.46 -5.84
N ALA A 126 -11.16 -17.22 -5.07
CA ALA A 126 -12.12 -18.27 -4.70
C ALA A 126 -12.90 -18.79 -5.92
N LEU A 127 -13.20 -17.94 -6.90
CA LEU A 127 -13.86 -18.34 -8.15
C LEU A 127 -12.94 -19.23 -9.00
N ILE A 128 -11.66 -18.87 -9.14
CA ILE A 128 -10.70 -19.56 -10.02
C ILE A 128 -10.21 -20.88 -9.41
N TRP A 129 -9.84 -20.87 -8.13
CA TRP A 129 -9.24 -22.03 -7.45
C TRP A 129 -10.18 -22.69 -6.43
N GLY A 130 -11.44 -22.28 -6.38
CA GLY A 130 -12.42 -22.82 -5.46
C GLY A 130 -12.05 -22.63 -3.99
N GLU A 131 -12.43 -23.62 -3.19
CA GLU A 131 -12.18 -23.66 -1.74
C GLU A 131 -10.68 -23.62 -1.39
N ILE A 132 -9.82 -24.19 -2.24
CA ILE A 132 -8.37 -24.18 -2.07
C ILE A 132 -7.86 -22.73 -2.13
N GLY A 133 -8.30 -21.98 -3.14
CA GLY A 133 -7.98 -20.55 -3.26
C GLY A 133 -8.36 -19.76 -2.01
N GLY A 134 -9.57 -19.98 -1.50
CA GLY A 134 -10.06 -19.37 -0.26
C GLY A 134 -9.17 -19.68 0.95
N LYS A 135 -8.76 -20.95 1.12
CA LYS A 135 -7.86 -21.39 2.21
C LYS A 135 -6.47 -20.76 2.13
N VAL A 136 -5.92 -20.58 0.93
CA VAL A 136 -4.58 -19.99 0.72
C VAL A 136 -4.53 -18.52 1.14
N ILE A 137 -5.60 -17.77 0.86
CA ILE A 137 -5.68 -16.32 1.12
C ILE A 137 -6.34 -15.96 2.46
N ALA A 138 -6.89 -16.93 3.19
CA ALA A 138 -7.59 -16.69 4.46
C ALA A 138 -6.70 -15.95 5.46
N GLY A 139 -7.19 -14.83 5.99
CA GLY A 139 -6.47 -13.99 6.97
C GLY A 139 -5.21 -13.31 6.43
N ARG A 140 -4.98 -13.27 5.11
CA ARG A 140 -3.80 -12.65 4.51
C ARG A 140 -4.03 -11.17 4.16
N GLY A 141 -2.97 -10.37 4.25
CA GLY A 141 -3.02 -8.93 3.94
C GLY A 141 -3.21 -8.62 2.45
N GLN A 142 -3.65 -7.39 2.15
CA GLN A 142 -4.08 -6.97 0.81
C GLN A 142 -3.06 -7.28 -0.30
N THR A 143 -1.80 -6.92 -0.10
CA THR A 143 -0.74 -7.10 -1.12
C THR A 143 -0.49 -8.57 -1.44
N PHE A 144 -0.60 -9.45 -0.43
CA PHE A 144 -0.48 -10.89 -0.62
C PHE A 144 -1.62 -11.40 -1.51
N VAL A 145 -2.87 -11.06 -1.16
CA VAL A 145 -4.06 -11.52 -1.89
C VAL A 145 -4.05 -11.04 -3.33
N ARG A 146 -3.69 -9.77 -3.58
CA ARG A 146 -3.63 -9.23 -4.96
C ARG A 146 -2.55 -9.90 -5.81
N SER A 147 -1.42 -10.28 -5.20
CA SER A 147 -0.36 -11.01 -5.88
C SER A 147 -0.80 -12.45 -6.21
N ILE A 148 -1.49 -13.11 -5.28
CA ILE A 148 -2.12 -14.41 -5.52
C ILE A 148 -3.15 -14.33 -6.65
N TYR A 149 -4.00 -13.30 -6.67
CA TYR A 149 -4.96 -13.09 -7.76
C TYR A 149 -4.26 -12.96 -9.12
N THR A 150 -3.15 -12.22 -9.19
CA THR A 150 -2.36 -12.11 -10.44
C THR A 150 -1.85 -13.46 -10.92
N ILE A 151 -1.43 -14.33 -10.00
CA ILE A 151 -0.99 -15.70 -10.32
C ILE A 151 -2.19 -16.55 -10.77
N ALA A 152 -3.34 -16.45 -10.09
CA ALA A 152 -4.56 -17.20 -10.42
C ALA A 152 -5.09 -16.88 -11.81
N LEU A 153 -5.01 -15.63 -12.25
CA LEU A 153 -5.38 -15.24 -13.63
C LEU A 153 -4.49 -15.87 -14.70
N ARG A 154 -3.25 -16.23 -14.36
CA ARG A 154 -2.25 -16.76 -15.29
C ARG A 154 -2.10 -18.28 -15.21
N HIS A 155 -2.42 -18.85 -14.06
CA HIS A 155 -2.44 -20.28 -13.77
C HIS A 155 -3.81 -20.61 -13.18
N THR A 156 -4.80 -20.78 -14.06
CA THR A 156 -6.19 -20.99 -13.65
C THR A 156 -6.39 -22.30 -12.91
N GLN A 157 -5.53 -23.30 -13.16
CA GLN A 157 -5.51 -24.55 -12.41
C GLN A 157 -4.58 -24.47 -11.20
N TRP A 158 -5.09 -24.85 -10.03
CA TRP A 158 -4.29 -24.88 -8.80
C TRP A 158 -3.08 -25.85 -8.91
N SER A 159 -3.25 -26.97 -9.60
CA SER A 159 -2.19 -27.97 -9.86
C SER A 159 -0.95 -27.37 -10.54
N GLU A 160 -1.14 -26.36 -11.39
CA GLU A 160 -0.04 -25.65 -12.03
C GLU A 160 0.59 -24.61 -11.09
N ALA A 161 -0.25 -23.80 -10.43
CA ALA A 161 0.21 -22.74 -9.54
C ALA A 161 0.99 -23.31 -8.34
N VAL A 162 0.57 -24.45 -7.80
CA VAL A 162 1.21 -25.08 -6.63
C VAL A 162 2.64 -25.52 -6.92
N HIS A 163 2.96 -25.91 -8.15
CA HIS A 163 4.33 -26.23 -8.55
C HIS A 163 5.23 -25.01 -8.46
N HIS A 164 4.78 -23.85 -8.96
CA HIS A 164 5.52 -22.59 -8.83
C HIS A 164 5.71 -22.16 -7.38
N PHE A 165 4.66 -22.29 -6.55
CA PHE A 165 4.78 -22.03 -5.11
C PHE A 165 5.80 -22.95 -4.43
N ASN A 166 5.78 -24.24 -4.74
CA ASN A 166 6.73 -25.20 -4.18
C ASN A 166 8.17 -24.91 -4.61
N GLN A 167 8.41 -24.52 -5.86
CA GLN A 167 9.73 -24.10 -6.32
C GLN A 167 10.22 -22.85 -5.57
N ALA A 168 9.34 -21.87 -5.35
CA ALA A 168 9.67 -20.64 -4.62
C ALA A 168 10.03 -20.94 -3.15
N ILE A 169 9.21 -21.76 -2.46
CA ILE A 169 9.47 -22.19 -1.09
C ILE A 169 10.78 -22.99 -1.03
N PHE A 170 10.99 -23.95 -1.94
CA PHE A 170 12.21 -24.75 -2.02
C PHE A 170 13.45 -23.87 -2.18
N ARG A 171 13.41 -22.88 -3.08
CA ARG A 171 14.48 -21.89 -3.28
C ARG A 171 14.76 -21.11 -1.98
N ARG A 172 13.71 -20.66 -1.29
CA ARG A 172 13.82 -19.92 -0.02
C ARG A 172 14.40 -20.76 1.10
N ILE A 173 14.18 -22.07 1.14
CA ILE A 173 14.76 -22.93 2.19
C ILE A 173 16.17 -23.44 1.85
N THR A 174 16.59 -23.46 0.58
CA THR A 174 17.89 -24.04 0.14
C THR A 174 19.04 -23.05 -0.08
N ILE A 175 18.83 -21.86 -0.68
CA ILE A 175 19.90 -20.86 -0.97
C ILE A 175 20.47 -20.15 0.29
N ARG A 176 21.38 -20.76 1.06
CA ARG A 176 21.98 -20.18 2.30
C ARG A 176 22.32 -18.67 2.20
N THR A 177 21.46 -17.81 2.74
CA THR A 177 21.72 -16.39 2.98
C THR A 177 21.41 -16.12 4.44
N ALA A 178 22.18 -15.25 5.10
CA ALA A 178 22.02 -14.95 6.52
C ALA A 178 20.61 -14.40 6.84
N GLY A 179 20.00 -14.85 7.95
CA GLY A 179 18.67 -14.39 8.42
C GLY A 179 17.47 -15.26 8.03
N ARG A 180 17.68 -16.53 7.68
CA ARG A 180 16.63 -17.35 7.02
C ARG A 180 15.51 -17.85 7.92
N CYS A 181 14.30 -17.75 7.36
CA CYS A 181 13.14 -18.50 7.78
C CYS A 181 13.13 -19.90 7.14
N SER A 182 13.30 -20.94 7.95
CA SER A 182 13.20 -22.36 7.58
C SER A 182 11.74 -22.85 7.40
N SER A 183 10.77 -21.93 7.49
CA SER A 183 9.36 -22.30 7.40
C SER A 183 8.99 -22.73 5.99
N VAL A 184 8.42 -23.94 5.91
CA VAL A 184 7.80 -24.51 4.70
C VAL A 184 6.45 -23.86 4.35
N LYS A 185 5.89 -23.02 5.23
CA LYS A 185 4.64 -22.30 4.94
C LYS A 185 4.86 -21.32 3.81
N LEU A 186 3.88 -21.19 2.92
CA LEU A 186 3.87 -20.16 1.87
C LEU A 186 3.92 -18.76 2.49
N GLN A 187 4.91 -17.97 2.07
CA GLN A 187 5.14 -16.59 2.52
C GLN A 187 4.96 -15.59 1.39
N PHE A 188 4.83 -14.32 1.77
CA PHE A 188 4.69 -13.24 0.80
C PHE A 188 5.89 -13.13 -0.16
N SER A 189 7.11 -13.38 0.31
CA SER A 189 8.32 -13.41 -0.52
C SER A 189 8.27 -14.49 -1.60
N ASP A 190 7.69 -15.65 -1.29
CA ASP A 190 7.50 -16.74 -2.26
C ASP A 190 6.51 -16.30 -3.35
N VAL A 191 5.38 -15.71 -2.94
CA VAL A 191 4.36 -15.20 -3.86
C VAL A 191 4.94 -14.11 -4.75
N GLN A 192 5.68 -13.15 -4.20
CA GLN A 192 6.36 -12.11 -4.99
C GLN A 192 7.36 -12.70 -5.98
N TYR A 193 8.12 -13.72 -5.57
CA TYR A 193 9.05 -14.40 -6.47
C TYR A 193 8.31 -15.07 -7.64
N VAL A 194 7.21 -15.78 -7.36
CA VAL A 194 6.37 -16.39 -8.41
C VAL A 194 5.82 -15.31 -9.34
N THR A 195 5.19 -14.26 -8.80
CA THR A 195 4.61 -13.17 -9.60
C THR A 195 5.63 -12.51 -10.53
N ARG A 196 6.86 -12.31 -10.06
CA ARG A 196 7.90 -11.62 -10.84
C ARG A 196 8.64 -12.50 -11.83
N ASN A 197 8.84 -13.78 -11.53
CA ASN A 197 9.81 -14.62 -12.26
C ASN A 197 9.21 -15.87 -12.89
N LEU A 198 8.06 -16.36 -12.41
CA LEU A 198 7.53 -17.66 -12.80
C LEU A 198 6.17 -17.58 -13.50
N VAL A 199 5.45 -16.47 -13.36
CA VAL A 199 4.22 -16.22 -14.12
C VAL A 199 4.52 -16.26 -15.62
N GLY A 200 3.74 -17.06 -16.36
CA GLY A 200 3.92 -17.26 -17.81
C GLY A 200 4.98 -18.29 -18.19
N THR A 201 5.64 -18.91 -17.20
CA THR A 201 6.57 -20.03 -17.43
C THR A 201 5.89 -21.38 -17.18
N THR A 202 6.37 -22.44 -17.83
CA THR A 202 5.87 -23.80 -17.63
C THR A 202 6.13 -24.26 -16.19
N PRO A 203 5.10 -24.65 -15.42
CA PRO A 203 5.26 -25.16 -14.07
C PRO A 203 6.09 -26.44 -14.04
N LYS A 204 7.05 -26.53 -13.11
CA LYS A 204 7.86 -27.74 -12.91
C LYS A 204 7.68 -28.27 -11.49
N PRO A 205 7.16 -29.50 -11.31
CA PRO A 205 7.06 -30.09 -9.98
C PRO A 205 8.45 -30.28 -9.36
N LEU A 206 8.50 -30.29 -8.03
CA LEU A 206 9.72 -30.71 -7.34
C LEU A 206 9.91 -32.21 -7.51
N THR A 207 11.16 -32.61 -7.77
CA THR A 207 11.54 -34.01 -7.84
C THR A 207 11.55 -34.66 -6.45
N GLU A 208 11.38 -35.97 -6.38
CA GLU A 208 11.47 -36.73 -5.13
C GLU A 208 12.84 -36.54 -4.44
N LYS A 209 13.94 -36.42 -5.22
CA LYS A 209 15.27 -36.11 -4.71
C LYS A 209 15.32 -34.74 -4.02
N GLN A 210 14.68 -33.72 -4.60
CA GLN A 210 14.59 -32.39 -3.99
C GLN A 210 13.77 -32.43 -2.70
N LEU A 211 12.61 -33.10 -2.69
CA LEU A 211 11.78 -33.28 -1.50
C LEU A 211 12.55 -33.98 -0.35
N ARG A 212 13.22 -35.09 -0.65
CA ARG A 212 14.08 -35.82 0.30
C ARG A 212 15.21 -34.94 0.84
N SER A 213 15.84 -34.11 0.00
CA SER A 213 16.96 -33.25 0.42
C SER A 213 16.60 -32.23 1.50
N VAL A 214 15.32 -31.86 1.62
CA VAL A 214 14.82 -30.91 2.62
C VAL A 214 13.92 -31.57 3.67
N GLY A 215 13.78 -32.90 3.64
CA GLY A 215 12.94 -33.66 4.58
C GLY A 215 11.47 -33.21 4.57
N CYS A 216 10.92 -32.93 3.39
CA CYS A 216 9.54 -32.46 3.22
C CYS A 216 8.77 -33.37 2.28
N GLY A 217 7.47 -33.47 2.51
CA GLY A 217 6.49 -34.04 1.60
C GLY A 217 5.54 -32.97 1.08
N LEU A 218 4.44 -33.39 0.46
CA LEU A 218 3.35 -32.51 0.03
C LEU A 218 2.12 -32.71 0.93
N ASP A 219 1.39 -31.64 1.22
CA ASP A 219 0.13 -31.71 1.95
C ASP A 219 -1.06 -32.06 1.03
N LYS A 220 -2.27 -32.05 1.60
CA LYS A 220 -3.51 -32.40 0.89
C LYS A 220 -3.85 -31.46 -0.27
N ILE A 221 -3.28 -30.25 -0.29
CA ILE A 221 -3.43 -29.29 -1.39
C ILE A 221 -2.16 -29.22 -2.25
N GLY A 222 -1.21 -30.14 -2.07
CA GLY A 222 0.00 -30.23 -2.88
C GLY A 222 1.10 -29.23 -2.51
N LEU A 223 0.97 -28.46 -1.43
CA LEU A 223 2.02 -27.55 -0.96
C LEU A 223 3.06 -28.29 -0.10
N LEU A 224 4.29 -27.80 -0.13
CA LEU A 224 5.37 -28.30 0.72
C LEU A 224 4.98 -28.32 2.20
N LYS A 225 5.17 -29.48 2.84
CA LYS A 225 4.94 -29.69 4.27
C LYS A 225 6.12 -30.43 4.87
N GLN A 226 6.53 -30.00 6.06
CA GLN A 226 7.59 -30.67 6.79
C GLN A 226 7.08 -32.04 7.25
N GLU A 227 7.80 -33.09 6.91
CA GLU A 227 7.54 -34.40 7.47
C GLU A 227 7.98 -34.35 8.92
N ARG A 228 7.06 -34.67 9.85
CA ARG A 228 7.48 -34.93 11.23
C ARG A 228 8.45 -36.09 11.12
N LYS A 229 9.75 -35.85 11.33
CA LYS A 229 10.69 -36.93 11.57
C LYS A 229 10.05 -37.79 12.66
N PHE A 230 9.77 -39.06 12.36
CA PHE A 230 9.72 -40.05 13.42
C PHE A 230 11.00 -39.86 14.20
N VAL A 231 10.87 -39.50 15.48
CA VAL A 231 12.00 -39.53 16.40
C VAL A 231 12.47 -40.98 16.38
N ASN A 232 13.59 -41.25 15.71
CA ASN A 232 14.23 -42.54 15.82
C ASN A 232 14.57 -42.75 17.30
N ASN A 233 13.81 -43.60 17.98
CA ASN A 233 14.03 -44.02 19.37
C ASN A 233 15.36 -44.79 19.57
N SER A 234 16.24 -44.85 18.56
CA SER A 234 17.53 -45.52 18.64
C SER A 234 18.55 -44.86 19.58
N LYS A 235 18.28 -43.66 20.11
CA LYS A 235 19.11 -43.03 21.16
C LYS A 235 18.65 -43.30 22.59
N LEU A 236 17.45 -43.87 22.80
CA LEU A 236 16.99 -44.28 24.13
C LEU A 236 17.46 -45.70 24.47
N ALA A 237 17.53 -46.61 23.49
CA ALA A 237 18.03 -47.97 23.69
C ALA A 237 19.54 -48.05 23.99
N GLN A 238 20.34 -47.05 23.61
CA GLN A 238 21.77 -47.01 23.93
C GLN A 238 22.09 -46.44 25.32
N ARG A 239 21.09 -45.92 26.05
CA ARG A 239 21.27 -45.43 27.43
C ARG A 239 20.88 -46.44 28.51
N GLU A 240 20.16 -47.50 28.16
CA GLU A 240 19.72 -48.54 29.11
C GLU A 240 20.71 -49.72 29.23
N VAL A 241 21.67 -49.88 28.32
CA VAL A 241 22.67 -50.97 28.38
C VAL A 241 23.89 -50.61 29.25
N SER A 242 24.05 -49.34 29.65
CA SER A 242 25.21 -48.86 30.43
C SER A 242 24.93 -48.68 31.93
N ARG A 243 23.94 -49.38 32.49
CA ARG A 243 23.69 -49.42 33.95
C ARG A 243 23.65 -50.85 34.48
N THR A 244 24.75 -51.57 34.33
CA THR A 244 25.08 -52.67 35.24
C THR A 244 25.66 -52.06 36.53
N PRO A 245 25.06 -52.30 37.72
CA PRO A 245 25.68 -51.89 38.98
C PRO A 245 26.93 -52.74 39.25
N PRO A 246 27.98 -52.19 39.88
CA PRO A 246 29.14 -52.98 40.32
C PRO A 246 28.76 -53.91 41.48
N PRO A 247 29.46 -55.04 41.67
CA PRO A 247 29.16 -56.02 42.72
C PRO A 247 29.44 -55.42 44.10
N LEU A 248 28.48 -55.60 45.02
CA LEU A 248 28.61 -55.23 46.43
C LEU A 248 29.50 -56.27 47.13
N PHE A 249 30.63 -55.82 47.68
CA PHE A 249 31.42 -56.57 48.64
C PHE A 249 30.63 -56.74 49.95
N ALA A 250 30.57 -57.99 50.42
CA ALA A 250 30.14 -58.37 51.77
C ALA A 250 31.19 -58.00 52.82
N PRO A 251 30.78 -57.87 54.08
CA PRO A 251 31.32 -58.76 55.11
C PRO A 251 30.28 -59.77 55.63
#